data_AF-A0A7J3W7T6-F1
#
_entry.id   AF-A0A7J3W7T6-F1
#
_cell.length_a   1.000
_cell.length_b   1.000
_cell.length_c   1.000
_cell.angle_alpha   90.00
_cell.angle_beta   90.00
_cell.angle_gamma   90.00
#
_symmetry.space_group_name_H-M   'P 1'
#
loop_
_entity.id
_entity.type
_entity.pdbx_description
1 polymer ?
#
loop_
_entity_poly.entity_id
_entity_poly.type
_entity_poly.pdbx_seq_one_letter_code
_entity_poly.pdbx_strand_id
1 'polypeptide(L)'
;MLNPIEHIKVEPKMTVSTLLKEFGNGSFTARKLYEAYQILDRMSKDHGCLKFLTVAGAAVPGGLRFTISAMIKARLFDVVITTGANLTHDLLEAFGERHFKGSPYIDDSELKKRGLSRIYDVYVKTESFLILEKRLKKILDNFPRKTMSSREFLSTLGSIISDRNSILKTCSDMNVPIFCPTLNDSILGLHISMYSRSSNFKVDLFQDQIELLDLIWDSEKTGALILGGGVPKNYLNQAIMTAGKPLTYIVS
;
A
#
# COMPACT_ATOMS: atom_id res chain seq x y z
N MET A 1 4.84 24.54 -32.07
CA MET A 1 3.79 24.03 -32.99
C MET A 1 2.47 24.01 -32.25
N LEU A 2 1.37 24.38 -32.90
CA LEU A 2 0.01 24.23 -32.37
C LEU A 2 -0.50 22.85 -32.75
N ASN A 3 -0.93 22.06 -31.76
CA ASN A 3 -1.56 20.76 -31.98
C ASN A 3 -3.06 20.89 -31.69
N PRO A 4 -3.95 20.66 -32.67
CA PRO A 4 -5.39 20.74 -32.45
C PRO A 4 -5.87 19.65 -31.49
N ILE A 5 -7.00 19.91 -30.83
CA ILE A 5 -7.70 18.86 -30.07
C ILE A 5 -8.33 17.88 -31.06
N GLU A 6 -8.12 16.59 -30.82
CA GLU A 6 -8.78 15.51 -31.55
C GLU A 6 -9.82 14.84 -30.64
N HIS A 7 -10.91 14.36 -31.24
CA HIS A 7 -11.98 13.70 -30.51
C HIS A 7 -11.61 12.24 -30.21
N ILE A 8 -11.79 11.85 -28.95
CA ILE A 8 -11.55 10.48 -28.45
C ILE A 8 -12.44 9.50 -29.23
N LYS A 9 -11.83 8.52 -29.89
CA LYS A 9 -12.56 7.44 -30.57
C LYS A 9 -12.67 6.24 -29.65
N VAL A 10 -13.86 5.64 -29.61
CA VAL A 10 -14.11 4.41 -28.85
C VAL A 10 -14.68 3.39 -29.82
N GLU A 11 -13.98 2.27 -29.97
CA GLU A 11 -14.34 1.20 -30.90
C GLU A 11 -14.55 -0.13 -30.15
N PRO A 12 -15.40 -1.02 -30.68
CA PRO A 12 -15.54 -2.37 -30.14
C PRO A 12 -14.18 -3.09 -30.05
N LYS A 13 -13.97 -3.84 -28.97
CA LYS A 13 -12.76 -4.66 -28.73
C LYS A 13 -11.45 -3.88 -28.51
N MET A 14 -11.52 -2.56 -28.26
CA MET A 14 -10.34 -1.81 -27.80
C MET A 14 -9.78 -2.38 -26.49
N THR A 15 -8.45 -2.43 -26.40
CA THR A 15 -7.77 -2.71 -25.13
C THR A 15 -7.76 -1.46 -24.25
N VAL A 16 -7.54 -1.64 -22.94
CA VAL A 16 -7.39 -0.52 -22.01
C VAL A 16 -6.25 0.42 -22.43
N SER A 17 -5.14 -0.12 -22.94
CA SER A 17 -4.00 0.70 -23.40
C SER A 17 -4.32 1.49 -24.66
N THR A 18 -5.11 0.94 -25.60
CA THR A 18 -5.59 1.68 -26.77
C THR A 18 -6.52 2.81 -26.36
N LEU A 19 -7.46 2.57 -25.45
CA LEU A 19 -8.34 3.62 -24.92
C LEU A 19 -7.56 4.73 -24.20
N LEU A 20 -6.55 4.36 -23.42
CA LEU A 20 -5.68 5.35 -22.76
C LEU A 20 -4.90 6.20 -23.76
N LYS A 21 -4.46 5.63 -24.89
CA LYS A 21 -3.82 6.40 -25.97
C LYS A 21 -4.78 7.41 -26.60
N GLU A 22 -6.03 7.01 -26.85
CA GLU A 22 -7.07 7.92 -27.36
C GLU A 22 -7.33 9.09 -26.40
N PHE A 23 -7.19 8.91 -25.09
CA PHE A 23 -7.32 10.01 -24.12
C PHE A 23 -6.24 11.09 -24.27
N GLY A 24 -5.10 10.79 -24.89
CA GLY A 24 -4.06 11.77 -25.19
C GLY A 24 -4.50 12.86 -26.17
N ASN A 25 -5.45 12.53 -27.05
CA ASN A 25 -6.06 13.46 -28.02
C ASN A 25 -6.96 14.50 -27.34
N GLY A 26 -7.60 14.12 -26.24
CA GLY A 26 -8.52 14.95 -25.47
C GLY A 26 -7.82 15.95 -24.55
N SER A 27 -8.58 16.51 -23.59
CA SER A 27 -8.11 17.49 -22.59
C SER A 27 -8.51 17.07 -21.17
N PHE A 28 -8.15 17.89 -20.17
CA PHE A 28 -8.49 17.70 -18.75
C PHE A 28 -8.00 16.36 -18.20
N THR A 29 -8.85 15.66 -17.44
CA THR A 29 -8.50 14.40 -16.77
C THR A 29 -8.16 13.27 -17.75
N ALA A 30 -8.75 13.28 -18.96
CA ALA A 30 -8.43 12.28 -19.97
C ALA A 30 -6.94 12.35 -20.34
N ARG A 31 -6.44 13.55 -20.71
CA ARG A 31 -5.03 13.74 -21.03
C ARG A 31 -4.11 13.45 -19.85
N LYS A 32 -4.49 13.86 -18.63
CA LYS A 32 -3.73 13.52 -17.41
C LYS A 32 -3.61 12.02 -17.19
N LEU A 33 -4.66 11.26 -17.46
CA LEU A 33 -4.63 9.80 -17.33
C LEU A 33 -3.72 9.16 -18.39
N TYR A 34 -3.73 9.69 -19.61
CA TYR A 34 -2.78 9.29 -20.64
C TYR A 34 -1.32 9.59 -20.25
N GLU A 35 -1.04 10.80 -19.75
CA GLU A 35 0.29 11.19 -19.26
C GLU A 35 0.76 10.28 -18.12
N ALA A 36 -0.10 9.98 -17.15
CA ALA A 36 0.18 9.05 -16.07
C ALA A 36 0.52 7.64 -16.62
N TYR A 37 -0.27 7.14 -17.56
CA TYR A 37 0.01 5.88 -18.25
C TYR A 37 1.38 5.89 -18.95
N GLN A 38 1.71 6.95 -19.68
CA GLN A 38 3.00 7.06 -20.35
C GLN A 38 4.19 7.12 -19.38
N ILE A 39 4.04 7.81 -18.24
CA ILE A 39 5.08 7.86 -17.21
C ILE A 39 5.28 6.48 -16.59
N LEU A 40 4.21 5.78 -16.22
CA LEU A 40 4.29 4.43 -15.65
C LEU A 40 4.84 3.41 -16.66
N ASP A 41 4.44 3.47 -17.93
CA ASP A 41 4.96 2.59 -18.99
C ASP A 41 6.47 2.77 -19.18
N ARG A 42 6.95 4.02 -19.23
CA ARG A 42 8.39 4.31 -19.28
C ARG A 42 9.13 3.86 -18.03
N MET A 43 8.61 4.19 -16.85
CA MET A 43 9.19 3.77 -15.57
C MET A 43 9.29 2.24 -15.46
N SER A 44 8.25 1.51 -15.89
CA SER A 44 8.23 0.05 -15.83
C SER A 44 9.36 -0.59 -16.65
N LYS A 45 9.74 0.02 -17.78
CA LYS A 45 10.79 -0.42 -18.71
C LYS A 45 12.19 0.07 -18.35
N ASP A 46 12.32 1.02 -17.42
CA ASP A 46 13.62 1.51 -16.94
C ASP A 46 14.16 0.54 -15.87
N HIS A 47 15.13 -0.30 -16.26
CA HIS A 47 15.73 -1.30 -15.36
C HIS A 47 16.74 -0.71 -14.36
N GLY A 48 17.24 0.51 -14.60
CA GLY A 48 18.10 1.24 -13.65
C GLY A 48 17.32 2.09 -12.64
N CYS A 49 15.98 2.02 -12.67
CA CYS A 49 15.10 2.78 -11.81
C CYS A 49 14.62 1.92 -10.63
N LEU A 50 14.86 2.39 -9.41
CA LEU A 50 14.23 1.87 -8.19
C LEU A 50 12.80 2.41 -8.07
N LYS A 51 11.81 1.52 -8.12
CA LYS A 51 10.39 1.87 -8.29
C LYS A 51 9.63 1.72 -6.97
N PHE A 52 9.12 2.83 -6.48
CA PHE A 52 8.33 2.90 -5.25
C PHE A 52 6.83 2.86 -5.54
N LEU A 53 6.09 2.09 -4.76
CA LEU A 53 4.64 2.19 -4.63
C LEU A 53 4.31 2.72 -3.24
N THR A 54 3.78 3.93 -3.16
CA THR A 54 3.25 4.45 -1.89
C THR A 54 1.73 4.34 -1.87
N VAL A 55 1.17 3.80 -0.79
CA VAL A 55 -0.28 3.59 -0.65
C VAL A 55 -0.80 4.18 0.66
N ALA A 56 -1.66 5.17 0.54
CA ALA A 56 -2.37 5.79 1.65
C ALA A 56 -3.89 5.74 1.45
N GLY A 57 -4.64 6.37 2.36
CA GLY A 57 -6.10 6.33 2.36
C GLY A 57 -6.65 4.93 2.60
N ALA A 58 -7.96 4.76 2.39
CA ALA A 58 -8.67 3.50 2.55
C ALA A 58 -8.52 2.60 1.31
N ALA A 59 -7.29 2.34 0.86
CA ALA A 59 -7.04 1.57 -0.37
C ALA A 59 -7.52 0.11 -0.24
N VAL A 60 -7.21 -0.56 0.88
CA VAL A 60 -7.66 -1.93 1.11
C VAL A 60 -9.18 -2.00 1.33
N PRO A 61 -9.79 -1.23 2.26
CA PRO A 61 -11.25 -1.21 2.40
C PRO A 61 -12.00 -0.78 1.13
N GLY A 62 -11.40 0.10 0.33
CA GLY A 62 -11.92 0.58 -0.94
C GLY A 62 -11.76 -0.41 -2.11
N GLY A 63 -11.18 -1.59 -1.88
CA GLY A 63 -11.13 -2.67 -2.86
C GLY A 63 -9.87 -2.75 -3.73
N LEU A 64 -8.81 -1.98 -3.43
CA LEU A 64 -7.56 -2.01 -4.20
C LEU A 64 -6.59 -3.13 -3.80
N ARG A 65 -6.93 -3.95 -2.79
CA ARG A 65 -6.09 -5.03 -2.25
C ARG A 65 -5.51 -5.95 -3.33
N PHE A 66 -6.36 -6.39 -4.26
CA PHE A 66 -5.94 -7.30 -5.33
C PHE A 66 -5.14 -6.59 -6.42
N THR A 67 -5.48 -5.34 -6.73
CA THR A 67 -4.70 -4.52 -7.67
C THR A 67 -3.28 -4.32 -7.15
N ILE A 68 -3.13 -3.98 -5.87
CA ILE A 68 -1.82 -3.77 -5.24
C ILE A 68 -1.00 -5.06 -5.25
N SER A 69 -1.56 -6.19 -4.80
CA SER A 69 -0.85 -7.47 -4.83
C SER A 69 -0.52 -7.93 -6.25
N ALA A 70 -1.39 -7.69 -7.24
CA ALA A 70 -1.10 -7.99 -8.64
C ALA A 70 0.08 -7.17 -9.19
N MET A 71 0.17 -5.87 -8.85
CA MET A 71 1.29 -5.03 -9.25
C MET A 71 2.63 -5.51 -8.66
N ILE A 72 2.62 -5.96 -7.39
CA ILE A 72 3.82 -6.52 -6.73
C ILE A 72 4.20 -7.87 -7.38
N LYS A 73 3.23 -8.77 -7.64
CA LYS A 73 3.49 -10.06 -8.32
C LYS A 73 4.08 -9.86 -9.72
N ALA A 74 3.64 -8.82 -10.42
CA ALA A 74 4.15 -8.45 -11.73
C ALA A 74 5.52 -7.74 -11.68
N ARG A 75 6.11 -7.55 -10.49
CA ARG A 75 7.37 -6.82 -10.26
C ARG A 75 7.39 -5.43 -10.91
N LEU A 76 6.25 -4.73 -10.84
CA LEU A 76 6.17 -3.34 -11.31
C LEU A 76 6.83 -2.36 -10.34
N PHE A 77 6.99 -2.76 -9.07
CA PHE A 77 7.57 -1.96 -8.01
C PHE A 77 8.53 -2.81 -7.17
N ASP A 78 9.61 -2.17 -6.75
CA ASP A 78 10.70 -2.76 -5.98
C ASP A 78 10.56 -2.51 -4.48
N VAL A 79 9.84 -1.45 -4.10
CA VAL A 79 9.64 -1.06 -2.69
C VAL A 79 8.19 -0.60 -2.48
N VAL A 80 7.57 -1.04 -1.40
CA VAL A 80 6.22 -0.60 -0.99
C VAL A 80 6.30 0.23 0.29
N ILE A 81 5.61 1.36 0.33
CA ILE A 81 5.45 2.18 1.54
C ILE A 81 3.95 2.36 1.79
N THR A 82 3.45 1.93 2.94
CA THR A 82 2.01 1.95 3.22
C THR A 82 1.69 2.40 4.65
N THR A 83 0.42 2.42 4.99
CA THR A 83 -0.06 2.75 6.33
C THR A 83 -0.38 1.52 7.17
N GLY A 84 -0.27 1.66 8.50
CA GLY A 84 -0.67 0.60 9.42
C GLY A 84 -2.17 0.27 9.31
N ALA A 85 -3.00 1.25 8.92
CA ALA A 85 -4.41 1.04 8.61
C ALA A 85 -4.59 0.08 7.42
N ASN A 86 -3.92 0.30 6.29
CA ASN A 86 -4.01 -0.61 5.14
C ASN A 86 -3.52 -2.02 5.49
N LEU A 87 -2.44 -2.16 6.28
CA LEU A 87 -1.95 -3.46 6.74
C LEU A 87 -2.91 -4.15 7.72
N THR A 88 -3.55 -3.40 8.61
CA THR A 88 -4.61 -3.92 9.49
C THR A 88 -5.74 -4.54 8.66
N HIS A 89 -6.22 -3.82 7.65
CA HIS A 89 -7.30 -4.29 6.78
C HIS A 89 -6.86 -5.42 5.84
N ASP A 90 -5.61 -5.44 5.38
CA ASP A 90 -5.06 -6.54 4.60
C ASP A 90 -5.02 -7.84 5.42
N LEU A 91 -4.60 -7.76 6.69
CA LEU A 91 -4.57 -8.88 7.62
C LEU A 91 -5.96 -9.38 7.99
N LEU A 92 -6.92 -8.46 8.22
CA LEU A 92 -8.32 -8.83 8.45
C LEU A 92 -8.84 -9.72 7.32
N GLU A 93 -8.70 -9.27 6.08
CA GLU A 93 -9.14 -10.05 4.93
C GLU A 93 -8.32 -11.33 4.72
N ALA A 94 -7.02 -11.30 5.02
CA ALA A 94 -6.18 -12.49 4.98
C ALA A 94 -6.61 -13.56 6.00
N PHE A 95 -7.21 -13.14 7.12
CA PHE A 95 -7.76 -14.03 8.13
C PHE A 95 -9.21 -14.46 7.87
N GLY A 96 -9.78 -14.07 6.73
CA GLY A 96 -11.11 -14.47 6.28
C GLY A 96 -12.22 -13.47 6.59
N GLU A 97 -11.89 -12.35 7.24
CA GLU A 97 -12.85 -11.26 7.49
C GLU A 97 -13.14 -10.48 6.21
N ARG A 98 -14.20 -9.65 6.22
CA ARG A 98 -14.64 -8.94 5.02
C ARG A 98 -15.07 -7.51 5.33
N HIS A 99 -14.87 -6.66 4.34
CA HIS A 99 -15.48 -5.34 4.24
C HIS A 99 -16.79 -5.44 3.46
N PHE A 100 -17.78 -4.66 3.85
CA PHE A 100 -19.12 -4.66 3.26
C PHE A 100 -19.44 -3.28 2.71
N LYS A 101 -20.15 -3.23 1.58
CA LYS A 101 -20.73 -1.98 1.09
C LYS A 101 -21.71 -1.43 2.12
N GLY A 102 -21.63 -0.14 2.35
CA GLY A 102 -22.44 0.60 3.29
C GLY A 102 -22.89 1.93 2.73
N SER A 103 -23.23 2.84 3.62
CA SER A 103 -23.65 4.21 3.34
C SER A 103 -22.96 5.16 4.32
N PRO A 104 -22.52 6.34 3.86
CA PRO A 104 -21.92 7.34 4.73
C PRO A 104 -22.96 8.10 5.57
N TYR A 105 -24.26 7.84 5.36
CA TYR A 105 -25.36 8.60 5.95
C TYR A 105 -26.11 7.89 7.08
N ILE A 106 -25.72 6.65 7.44
CA ILE A 106 -26.32 5.93 8.56
C ILE A 106 -25.71 6.43 9.88
N ASP A 107 -26.54 6.58 10.90
CA ASP A 107 -26.12 7.01 12.24
C ASP A 107 -25.13 6.00 12.87
N ASP A 108 -24.01 6.49 13.39
CA ASP A 108 -22.97 5.63 13.97
C ASP A 108 -23.43 4.89 15.24
N SER A 109 -24.44 5.40 15.96
CA SER A 109 -25.08 4.72 17.09
C SER A 109 -25.86 3.50 16.63
N GLU A 110 -26.50 3.58 15.46
CA GLU A 110 -27.19 2.45 14.85
C GLU A 110 -26.19 1.40 14.35
N LEU A 111 -25.11 1.83 13.69
CA LEU A 111 -24.03 0.93 13.27
C LEU A 111 -23.41 0.22 14.47
N LYS A 112 -23.17 0.95 15.57
CA LYS A 112 -22.66 0.37 16.82
C LYS A 112 -23.60 -0.69 17.39
N LYS A 113 -24.92 -0.46 17.42
CA LYS A 113 -25.91 -1.47 17.86
C LYS A 113 -25.87 -2.73 17.00
N ARG A 114 -25.54 -2.59 15.72
CA ARG A 114 -25.36 -3.71 14.77
C ARG A 114 -23.96 -4.34 14.81
N GLY A 115 -23.07 -3.85 15.68
CA GLY A 115 -21.69 -4.33 15.77
C GLY A 115 -20.84 -3.99 14.54
N LEU A 116 -21.13 -2.86 13.88
CA LEU A 116 -20.43 -2.40 12.68
C LEU A 116 -19.62 -1.13 12.98
N SER A 117 -18.42 -1.07 12.41
CA SER A 117 -17.58 0.12 12.33
C SER A 117 -17.53 0.61 10.89
N ARG A 118 -17.48 1.94 10.71
CA ARG A 118 -17.58 2.59 9.40
C ARG A 118 -16.26 3.18 8.93
N ILE A 119 -16.01 3.07 7.63
CA ILE A 119 -14.93 3.68 6.89
C ILE A 119 -15.58 4.33 5.66
N TYR A 120 -16.01 5.59 5.80
CA TYR A 120 -16.84 6.29 4.81
C TYR A 120 -18.12 5.50 4.43
N ASP A 121 -18.20 4.93 3.23
CA ASP A 121 -19.31 4.13 2.72
C ASP A 121 -19.02 2.62 2.78
N VAL A 122 -18.00 2.20 3.55
CA VAL A 122 -17.62 0.82 3.79
C VAL A 122 -17.83 0.47 5.26
N TYR A 123 -18.35 -0.72 5.54
CA TYR A 123 -18.52 -1.25 6.88
C TYR A 123 -17.60 -2.45 7.14
N VAL A 124 -17.19 -2.62 8.39
CA VAL A 124 -16.49 -3.79 8.90
C VAL A 124 -17.10 -4.20 10.23
N LYS A 125 -17.20 -5.50 10.52
CA LYS A 125 -17.71 -5.95 11.81
C LYS A 125 -16.69 -5.62 12.89
N THR A 126 -17.14 -5.07 14.01
CA THR A 126 -16.26 -4.82 15.16
C THR A 126 -15.63 -6.12 15.69
N GLU A 127 -16.37 -7.24 15.61
CA GLU A 127 -15.87 -8.57 15.96
C GLU A 127 -14.65 -9.01 15.11
N SER A 128 -14.54 -8.56 13.87
CA SER A 128 -13.42 -8.88 13.00
C SER A 128 -12.07 -8.45 13.60
N PHE A 129 -12.05 -7.33 14.35
CA PHE A 129 -10.84 -6.87 15.04
C PHE A 129 -10.47 -7.77 16.24
N LEU A 130 -11.45 -8.38 16.91
CA LEU A 130 -11.18 -9.39 17.96
C LEU A 130 -10.58 -10.67 17.35
N ILE A 131 -11.02 -11.04 16.15
CA ILE A 131 -10.46 -12.18 15.41
C ILE A 131 -9.02 -11.88 14.99
N LEU A 132 -8.76 -10.66 14.48
CA LEU A 132 -7.42 -10.17 14.18
C LEU A 132 -6.50 -10.27 15.41
N GLU A 133 -6.92 -9.74 16.55
CA GLU A 133 -6.16 -9.78 17.80
C GLU A 133 -5.77 -11.23 18.19
N LYS A 134 -6.76 -12.13 18.25
CA LYS A 134 -6.55 -13.53 18.64
C LYS A 134 -5.61 -14.26 17.69
N ARG A 135 -5.75 -14.04 16.38
CA ARG A 135 -4.88 -14.62 15.34
C ARG A 135 -3.46 -14.06 15.45
N LEU A 136 -3.33 -12.75 15.54
CA LEU A 136 -2.04 -12.06 15.63
C LEU A 136 -1.29 -12.50 16.89
N LYS A 137 -1.95 -12.58 18.06
CA LYS A 137 -1.32 -13.06 19.29
C LYS A 137 -0.71 -14.46 19.12
N LYS A 138 -1.46 -15.41 18.56
CA LYS A 138 -0.97 -16.78 18.30
C LYS A 138 0.24 -16.79 17.36
N ILE A 139 0.25 -15.92 16.36
CA ILE A 139 1.38 -15.76 15.45
C ILE A 139 2.60 -15.21 16.22
N LEU A 140 2.42 -14.11 16.96
CA LEU A 140 3.47 -13.45 17.74
C LEU A 140 4.07 -14.34 18.84
N ASP A 141 3.32 -15.31 19.36
CA ASP A 141 3.83 -16.31 20.32
C ASP A 141 4.99 -17.14 19.76
N ASN A 142 5.07 -17.26 18.44
CA ASN A 142 6.14 -17.95 17.72
C ASN A 142 7.21 -16.99 17.15
N PHE A 143 7.11 -15.67 17.40
CA PHE A 143 8.10 -14.72 16.92
C PHE A 143 9.41 -14.79 17.73
N PRO A 144 10.55 -14.49 17.10
CA PRO A 144 11.83 -14.32 17.80
C PRO A 144 11.72 -13.29 18.94
N ARG A 145 12.28 -13.62 20.10
CA ARG A 145 12.31 -12.73 21.29
C ARG A 145 13.46 -11.73 21.21
N LYS A 146 13.46 -10.92 20.15
CA LYS A 146 14.46 -9.88 19.88
C LYS A 146 13.81 -8.57 19.40
N THR A 147 14.61 -7.52 19.31
CA THR A 147 14.24 -6.31 18.59
C THR A 147 14.35 -6.56 17.08
N MET A 148 13.36 -6.11 16.32
CA MET A 148 13.32 -6.16 14.86
C MET A 148 13.00 -4.78 14.30
N SER A 149 13.44 -4.46 13.08
CA SER A 149 12.89 -3.31 12.37
C SER A 149 11.41 -3.54 12.03
N SER A 150 10.68 -2.48 11.69
CA SER A 150 9.28 -2.65 11.27
C SER A 150 9.22 -3.45 9.97
N ARG A 151 10.13 -3.21 9.02
CA ARG A 151 10.19 -3.97 7.77
C ARG A 151 10.57 -5.44 7.99
N GLU A 152 11.47 -5.75 8.93
CA GLU A 152 11.78 -7.14 9.32
C GLU A 152 10.56 -7.85 9.89
N PHE A 153 9.89 -7.18 10.82
CA PHE A 153 8.68 -7.68 11.45
C PHE A 153 7.60 -7.96 10.39
N LEU A 154 7.34 -7.01 9.51
CA LEU A 154 6.33 -7.10 8.46
C LEU A 154 6.65 -8.22 7.45
N SER A 155 7.90 -8.36 7.02
CA SER A 155 8.32 -9.46 6.14
C SER A 155 8.12 -10.84 6.80
N THR A 156 8.46 -10.95 8.09
CA THR A 156 8.27 -12.18 8.87
C THR A 156 6.80 -12.50 9.07
N LEU A 157 5.97 -11.49 9.35
CA LEU A 157 4.53 -11.66 9.45
C LEU A 157 3.93 -12.08 8.10
N GLY A 158 4.41 -11.48 7.02
CA GLY A 158 4.06 -11.82 5.65
C GLY A 158 4.31 -13.28 5.31
N SER A 159 5.44 -13.85 5.69
CA SER A 159 5.80 -15.24 5.36
C SER A 159 4.90 -16.28 6.04
N ILE A 160 4.25 -15.92 7.15
CA ILE A 160 3.38 -16.80 7.95
C ILE A 160 1.93 -16.79 7.44
N ILE A 161 1.51 -15.73 6.75
CA ILE A 161 0.15 -15.61 6.20
C ILE A 161 -0.06 -16.64 5.09
N SER A 162 -1.24 -17.25 5.00
CA SER A 162 -1.55 -18.22 3.94
C SER A 162 -2.24 -17.60 2.71
N ASP A 163 -2.94 -16.48 2.87
CA ASP A 163 -3.67 -15.82 1.79
C ASP A 163 -2.71 -15.21 0.74
N ARG A 164 -2.66 -15.82 -0.44
CA ARG A 164 -1.84 -15.38 -1.57
C ARG A 164 -2.27 -14.03 -2.15
N ASN A 165 -3.42 -13.50 -1.77
CA ASN A 165 -3.88 -12.18 -2.18
C ASN A 165 -3.58 -11.08 -1.15
N SER A 166 -3.00 -11.44 0.00
CA SER A 166 -2.50 -10.44 0.96
C SER A 166 -1.35 -9.66 0.35
N ILE A 167 -1.39 -8.34 0.54
CA ILE A 167 -0.29 -7.43 0.18
C ILE A 167 0.96 -7.86 0.94
N LEU A 168 0.83 -8.09 2.25
CA LEU A 168 1.97 -8.45 3.10
C LEU A 168 2.58 -9.81 2.73
N LYS A 169 1.74 -10.83 2.47
CA LYS A 169 2.19 -12.13 1.96
C LYS A 169 2.92 -11.97 0.63
N THR A 170 2.33 -11.20 -0.29
CA THR A 170 2.88 -11.00 -1.63
C THR A 170 4.25 -10.31 -1.56
N CYS A 171 4.41 -9.28 -0.74
CA CYS A 171 5.70 -8.63 -0.53
C CYS A 171 6.76 -9.61 -0.01
N SER A 172 6.40 -10.44 0.97
CA SER A 172 7.30 -11.47 1.52
C SER A 172 7.71 -12.49 0.46
N ASP A 173 6.75 -13.05 -0.29
CA ASP A 173 7.01 -14.05 -1.34
C ASP A 173 7.88 -13.53 -2.49
N MET A 174 7.69 -12.26 -2.82
CA MET A 174 8.39 -11.62 -3.93
C MET A 174 9.72 -10.98 -3.50
N ASN A 175 10.07 -11.04 -2.21
CA ASN A 175 11.20 -10.32 -1.59
C ASN A 175 11.17 -8.81 -1.86
N VAL A 176 9.98 -8.22 -1.84
CA VAL A 176 9.77 -6.77 -1.97
C VAL A 176 9.69 -6.15 -0.57
N PRO A 177 10.63 -5.28 -0.16
CA PRO A 177 10.55 -4.62 1.14
C PRO A 177 9.29 -3.76 1.25
N ILE A 178 8.64 -3.86 2.41
CA ILE A 178 7.47 -3.07 2.76
C ILE A 178 7.72 -2.28 4.03
N PHE A 179 7.62 -0.96 3.92
CA PHE A 179 7.81 -0.02 5.02
C PHE A 179 6.47 0.53 5.49
N CYS A 180 6.34 0.73 6.80
CA CYS A 180 5.13 1.24 7.43
C CYS A 180 5.47 2.28 8.51
N PRO A 181 5.73 3.55 8.13
CA PRO A 181 6.09 4.61 9.08
C PRO A 181 4.99 4.95 10.10
N THR A 182 3.76 4.46 9.86
CA THR A 182 2.59 4.66 10.74
C THR A 182 2.19 3.37 11.45
N LEU A 183 3.12 2.41 11.62
CA LEU A 183 2.77 1.13 12.22
C LEU A 183 2.17 1.32 13.61
N ASN A 184 2.77 2.16 14.46
CA ASN A 184 2.27 2.47 15.81
C ASN A 184 0.91 3.21 15.81
N ASP A 185 0.56 3.88 14.72
CA ASP A 185 -0.73 4.55 14.51
C ASP A 185 -1.71 3.61 13.79
N SER A 186 -1.92 2.42 14.34
CA SER A 186 -2.86 1.45 13.78
C SER A 186 -3.30 0.41 14.81
N ILE A 187 -4.39 -0.30 14.52
CA ILE A 187 -4.86 -1.43 15.34
C ILE A 187 -3.81 -2.55 15.36
N LEU A 188 -3.17 -2.83 14.22
CA LEU A 188 -2.01 -3.73 14.16
C LEU A 188 -0.90 -3.29 15.13
N GLY A 189 -0.52 -2.01 15.07
CA GLY A 189 0.48 -1.41 15.96
C GLY A 189 0.11 -1.51 17.44
N LEU A 190 -1.14 -1.20 17.78
CA LEU A 190 -1.64 -1.27 19.15
C LEU A 190 -1.50 -2.69 19.72
N HIS A 191 -1.89 -3.72 18.97
CA HIS A 191 -1.74 -5.10 19.41
C HIS A 191 -0.27 -5.51 19.55
N ILE A 192 0.61 -5.05 18.66
CA ILE A 192 2.07 -5.25 18.77
C ILE A 192 2.61 -4.59 20.04
N SER A 193 2.23 -3.34 20.31
CA SER A 193 2.66 -2.61 21.51
C SER A 193 2.18 -3.31 22.78
N MET A 194 0.92 -3.78 22.83
CA MET A 194 0.41 -4.55 23.97
C MET A 194 1.19 -5.87 24.16
N TYR A 195 1.47 -6.59 23.07
CA TYR A 195 2.25 -7.82 23.11
C TYR A 195 3.68 -7.62 23.61
N SER A 196 4.33 -6.52 23.19
CA SER A 196 5.69 -6.17 23.63
C SER A 196 5.81 -5.85 25.12
N ARG A 197 4.70 -5.56 25.82
CA ARG A 197 4.72 -5.32 27.28
C ARG A 197 4.90 -6.61 28.08
N SER A 198 4.42 -7.73 27.55
CA SER A 198 4.46 -9.04 28.20
C SER A 198 5.46 -9.99 27.55
N SER A 199 6.31 -9.51 26.64
CA SER A 199 7.31 -10.32 25.93
C SER A 199 8.59 -9.53 25.69
N ASN A 200 9.70 -10.23 25.43
CA ASN A 200 10.97 -9.59 25.03
C ASN A 200 11.02 -9.24 23.53
N PHE A 201 9.87 -9.16 22.86
CA PHE A 201 9.76 -8.78 21.46
C PHE A 201 9.57 -7.26 21.35
N LYS A 202 10.34 -6.61 20.48
CA LYS A 202 10.25 -5.16 20.23
C LYS A 202 10.33 -4.86 18.74
N VAL A 203 9.66 -3.79 18.31
CA VAL A 203 9.77 -3.24 16.95
C VAL A 203 10.37 -1.85 17.03
N ASP A 204 11.44 -1.63 16.29
CA ASP A 204 12.12 -0.34 16.16
C ASP A 204 11.81 0.27 14.78
N LEU A 205 11.04 1.35 14.78
CA LEU A 205 10.62 2.02 13.55
C LEU A 205 11.73 2.88 12.93
N PHE A 206 12.77 3.24 13.69
CA PHE A 206 13.82 4.14 13.19
C PHE A 206 14.81 3.43 12.27
N GLN A 207 14.98 2.12 12.43
CA GLN A 207 15.86 1.31 11.57
C GLN A 207 15.40 1.31 10.10
N ASP A 208 14.08 1.33 9.87
CA ASP A 208 13.49 1.36 8.52
C ASP A 208 13.95 2.59 7.72
N GLN A 209 14.22 3.72 8.39
CA GLN A 209 14.61 4.96 7.71
C GLN A 209 16.01 4.88 7.09
N ILE A 210 16.93 4.21 7.79
CA ILE A 210 18.30 4.00 7.28
C ILE A 210 18.27 3.01 6.11
N GLU A 211 17.54 1.90 6.26
CA GLU A 211 17.40 0.90 5.18
C GLU A 211 16.79 1.52 3.90
N LEU A 212 15.78 2.39 4.04
CA LEU A 212 15.19 3.09 2.90
C LEU A 212 16.19 4.05 2.22
N LEU A 213 17.01 4.76 3.00
CA LEU A 213 18.03 5.67 2.46
C LEU A 213 19.12 4.92 1.70
N ASP A 214 19.58 3.79 2.25
CA ASP A 214 20.59 2.94 1.61
C ASP A 214 20.09 2.45 0.23
N LEU A 215 18.85 1.96 0.15
CA LEU A 215 18.24 1.58 -1.14
C LEU A 215 18.25 2.72 -2.15
N ILE A 216 17.94 3.95 -1.72
CA ILE A 216 17.94 5.12 -2.61
C ILE A 216 19.38 5.48 -3.02
N TRP A 217 20.34 5.49 -2.09
CA TRP A 217 21.75 5.77 -2.38
C TRP A 217 22.41 4.75 -3.31
N ASP A 218 21.95 3.51 -3.32
CA ASP A 218 22.44 2.49 -4.23
C ASP A 218 21.78 2.54 -5.62
N SER A 219 20.62 3.20 -5.76
CA SER A 219 19.88 3.28 -7.03
C SER A 219 20.43 4.34 -8.00
N GLU A 220 20.46 4.08 -9.31
CA GLU A 220 20.85 5.11 -10.29
C GLU A 220 19.75 6.16 -10.46
N LYS A 221 18.50 5.71 -10.54
CA LYS A 221 17.30 6.54 -10.66
C LYS A 221 16.24 6.06 -9.70
N THR A 222 15.33 6.95 -9.35
CA THR A 222 14.15 6.64 -8.54
C THR A 222 12.88 6.98 -9.30
N GLY A 223 11.81 6.23 -9.06
CA GLY A 223 10.50 6.48 -9.64
C GLY A 223 9.39 6.07 -8.69
N ALA A 224 8.23 6.73 -8.75
CA ALA A 224 7.15 6.44 -7.80
C ALA A 224 5.75 6.50 -8.43
N LEU A 225 4.90 5.54 -8.04
CA LEU A 225 3.45 5.68 -8.07
C LEU A 225 2.94 5.99 -6.66
N ILE A 226 2.25 7.11 -6.52
CA ILE A 226 1.78 7.64 -5.25
C ILE A 226 0.25 7.56 -5.25
N LEU A 227 -0.29 6.58 -4.52
CA LEU A 227 -1.73 6.41 -4.34
C LEU A 227 -2.18 7.11 -3.05
N GLY A 228 -2.79 8.29 -3.21
CA GLY A 228 -3.20 9.13 -2.09
C GLY A 228 -2.06 10.03 -1.61
N GLY A 229 -2.07 10.41 -0.32
CA GLY A 229 -1.10 11.34 0.24
C GLY A 229 -0.61 10.91 1.63
N GLY A 230 -0.56 11.86 2.56
CA GLY A 230 -0.23 11.59 3.96
C GLY A 230 1.19 11.05 4.17
N VAL A 231 1.33 10.19 5.17
CA VAL A 231 2.64 9.77 5.66
C VAL A 231 3.43 8.94 4.64
N PRO A 232 2.88 7.96 3.89
CA PRO A 232 3.66 7.21 2.91
C PRO A 232 4.33 8.10 1.85
N LYS A 233 3.59 9.07 1.30
CA LYS A 233 4.13 10.06 0.36
C LYS A 233 5.24 10.88 1.00
N ASN A 234 4.98 11.41 2.20
CA ASN A 234 5.93 12.27 2.89
C ASN A 234 7.21 11.51 3.29
N TYR A 235 7.08 10.26 3.74
CA TYR A 235 8.18 9.40 4.12
C TYR A 235 9.13 9.14 2.94
N LEU A 236 8.58 8.83 1.76
CA LEU A 236 9.37 8.73 0.53
C LEU A 236 10.05 10.07 0.18
N ASN A 237 9.28 11.16 0.16
CA ASN A 237 9.81 12.48 -0.22
C ASN A 237 10.94 12.95 0.70
N GLN A 238 10.85 12.69 2.00
CA GLN A 238 11.90 12.99 2.97
C GLN A 238 13.16 12.18 2.65
N ALA A 239 13.05 10.88 2.44
CA ALA A 239 14.19 10.03 2.12
C ALA A 239 14.85 10.43 0.78
N ILE A 240 14.06 10.70 -0.25
CA ILE A 240 14.50 11.19 -1.57
C ILE A 240 15.25 12.52 -1.45
N MET A 241 14.71 13.45 -0.66
CA MET A 241 15.34 14.76 -0.43
C MET A 241 16.65 14.62 0.34
N THR A 242 16.66 13.82 1.42
CA THR A 242 17.87 13.55 2.22
C THR A 242 18.96 12.88 1.40
N ALA A 243 18.59 11.94 0.51
CA ALA A 243 19.53 11.26 -0.35
C ALA A 243 20.03 12.11 -1.54
N GLY A 244 19.40 13.26 -1.81
CA GLY A 244 19.74 14.12 -2.95
C GLY A 244 19.43 13.50 -4.32
N LYS A 245 18.48 12.55 -4.40
CA LYS A 245 18.17 11.77 -5.61
C LYS A 245 16.70 11.92 -6.04
N PRO A 246 16.35 12.96 -6.81
CA PRO A 246 14.97 13.27 -7.14
C PRO A 246 14.30 12.15 -7.95
N LEU A 247 12.97 12.06 -7.82
CA LEU A 247 12.15 11.12 -8.60
C LEU A 247 12.23 11.48 -10.09
N THR A 248 12.82 10.59 -10.89
CA THR A 248 12.89 10.69 -12.35
C THR A 248 11.52 10.48 -12.98
N TYR A 249 10.74 9.57 -12.41
CA TYR A 249 9.35 9.29 -12.82
C TYR A 249 8.44 9.45 -11.62
N ILE A 250 7.34 10.20 -11.76
CA ILE A 250 6.37 10.38 -10.68
C ILE A 250 4.95 10.43 -11.23
N VAL A 251 4.06 9.64 -10.63
CA VAL A 251 2.61 9.73 -10.82
C VAL A 251 1.97 9.81 -9.44
N SER A 252 1.06 10.77 -9.24
CA SER A 252 0.35 11.03 -7.99
C SER A 252 -1.10 11.41 -8.20
#